data_AF-A0A378F5F6-F1
#
_entry.id   AF-A0A378F5F6-F1
#
_cell.length_a   1.000
_cell.length_b   1.000
_cell.length_c   1.000
_cell.angle_alpha   90.00
_cell.angle_beta   90.00
_cell.angle_gamma   90.00
#
_symmetry.space_group_name_H-M   'P 1'
#
loop_
_entity.id
_entity.type
_entity.pdbx_description
1 polymer ?
#
loop_
_entity_poly.entity_id
_entity_poly.type
_entity_poly.pdbx_seq_one_letter_code
_entity_poly.pdbx_strand_id
1 'polypeptide(L)'
;MMPFGANDLSLFAAADAAIRAWIADAPLPPRDKAPVDYFLVEESIIKREGEFTLNLAADVENFTALPAGYEIARQAEKRWVVQARAPYILFPNAGVATGQRAGLLLRAADLRLPQPA
;
A
#
# COMPACT_ATOMS: atom_id res chain seq x y z
N MET A 1 -13.38 -7.61 -2.38
CA MET A 1 -13.20 -8.41 -3.62
C MET A 1 -14.56 -8.49 -4.29
N MET A 2 -14.65 -8.18 -5.59
CA MET A 2 -15.88 -8.42 -6.35
C MET A 2 -15.97 -9.91 -6.73
N PRO A 3 -17.18 -10.49 -6.83
CA PRO A 3 -17.34 -11.87 -7.29
C PRO A 3 -16.90 -12.04 -8.75
N PHE A 4 -16.73 -13.29 -9.17
CA PHE A 4 -16.40 -13.61 -10.57
C PHE A 4 -17.45 -13.03 -11.53
N GLY A 5 -16.99 -12.44 -12.63
CA GLY A 5 -17.85 -11.80 -13.62
C GLY A 5 -18.39 -10.40 -13.25
N ALA A 6 -18.11 -9.90 -12.04
CA ALA A 6 -18.59 -8.59 -11.57
C ALA A 6 -17.53 -7.47 -11.60
N ASN A 7 -16.27 -7.78 -11.93
CA ASN A 7 -15.25 -6.73 -12.12
C ASN A 7 -15.53 -5.98 -13.43
N ASP A 8 -15.51 -4.66 -13.37
CA ASP A 8 -15.49 -3.83 -14.58
C ASP A 8 -14.13 -3.99 -15.29
N LEU A 9 -14.12 -4.78 -16.37
CA LEU A 9 -12.90 -5.09 -17.12
C LEU A 9 -12.34 -3.87 -17.88
N SER A 10 -13.14 -2.81 -18.07
CA SER A 10 -12.66 -1.59 -18.74
C SER A 10 -11.55 -0.91 -17.93
N LEU A 11 -11.59 -1.02 -16.59
CA LEU A 11 -10.56 -0.51 -15.69
C LEU A 11 -9.20 -1.21 -15.85
N PHE A 12 -9.19 -2.41 -16.44
CA PHE A 12 -8.00 -3.24 -16.62
C PHE A 12 -7.50 -3.26 -18.07
N ALA A 13 -8.17 -2.57 -19.00
CA ALA A 13 -7.89 -2.65 -20.43
C ALA A 13 -6.42 -2.36 -20.80
N ALA A 14 -5.80 -1.37 -20.16
CA ALA A 14 -4.38 -1.03 -20.40
C ALA A 14 -3.44 -2.15 -19.95
N ALA A 15 -3.72 -2.80 -18.81
CA ALA A 15 -2.92 -3.91 -18.31
C ALA A 15 -3.11 -5.18 -19.17
N ASP A 16 -4.35 -5.48 -19.57
CA ASP A 16 -4.65 -6.60 -20.47
C ASP A 16 -3.90 -6.45 -21.81
N ALA A 17 -3.99 -5.28 -22.45
CA ALA A 17 -3.30 -5.00 -23.70
C ALA A 17 -1.77 -5.14 -23.58
N ALA A 18 -1.18 -4.60 -22.50
CA ALA A 18 0.26 -4.69 -22.26
C ALA A 18 0.72 -6.13 -22.02
N ILE A 19 -0.01 -6.92 -21.22
CA ILE A 19 0.33 -8.33 -20.95
C ILE A 19 0.23 -9.17 -22.23
N ARG A 20 -0.81 -8.99 -23.04
CA ARG A 20 -0.96 -9.70 -24.32
C ARG A 20 0.17 -9.37 -25.29
N ALA A 21 0.52 -8.09 -25.43
CA ALA A 21 1.63 -7.67 -26.28
C ALA A 21 2.95 -8.30 -25.81
N TRP A 22 3.20 -8.30 -24.49
CA TRP A 22 4.40 -8.90 -23.92
C TRP A 22 4.50 -10.41 -24.17
N ILE A 23 3.41 -11.16 -23.98
CA ILE A 23 3.37 -12.61 -24.26
C ILE A 23 3.61 -12.89 -25.75
N ALA A 24 3.11 -12.03 -26.62
CA ALA A 24 3.24 -12.18 -28.07
C ALA A 24 4.57 -11.66 -28.64
N ASP A 25 5.50 -11.18 -27.80
CA ASP A 25 6.71 -10.46 -28.22
C ASP A 25 6.41 -9.30 -29.19
N ALA A 26 5.26 -8.66 -29.00
CA ALA A 26 4.81 -7.51 -29.78
C ALA A 26 5.19 -6.20 -29.08
N PRO A 27 5.25 -5.08 -29.82
CA PRO A 27 5.48 -3.76 -29.23
C PRO A 27 4.47 -3.45 -28.12
N LEU A 28 4.96 -3.00 -26.97
CA LEU A 28 4.09 -2.58 -25.87
C LEU A 28 3.28 -1.34 -26.25
N PRO A 29 2.00 -1.26 -25.83
CA PRO A 29 1.19 -0.07 -26.10
C PRO A 29 1.78 1.16 -25.39
N PRO A 30 1.63 2.36 -25.98
CA PRO A 30 2.12 3.59 -25.37
C PRO A 30 1.42 3.85 -24.03
N ARG A 31 2.19 4.28 -23.03
CA ARG A 31 1.65 4.70 -21.73
C ARG A 31 1.39 6.20 -21.73
N ASP A 32 0.12 6.58 -21.80
CA ASP A 32 -0.32 7.97 -21.64
C ASP A 32 -0.78 8.25 -20.20
N LYS A 33 0.16 8.12 -19.25
CA LYS A 33 -0.09 8.41 -17.82
C LYS A 33 1.17 9.02 -17.20
N ALA A 34 0.96 9.95 -16.28
CA ALA A 34 2.03 10.52 -15.45
C ALA A 34 2.90 9.42 -14.81
N PRO A 35 4.17 9.69 -14.47
CA PRO A 35 5.00 8.74 -13.73
C PRO A 35 4.29 8.19 -12.50
N VAL A 36 4.58 6.93 -12.15
CA VAL A 36 4.01 6.31 -10.95
C VAL A 36 4.69 6.90 -9.72
N ASP A 37 3.92 7.17 -8.67
CA ASP A 37 4.46 7.55 -7.36
C ASP A 37 5.12 6.35 -6.68
N TYR A 38 6.27 6.57 -6.07
CA TYR A 38 7.02 5.51 -5.39
C TYR A 38 6.97 5.68 -3.89
N PHE A 39 6.86 4.54 -3.21
CA PHE A 39 6.80 4.49 -1.77
C PHE A 39 7.79 3.47 -1.23
N LEU A 40 8.41 3.79 -0.10
CA LEU A 40 9.26 2.87 0.63
C LEU A 40 8.61 2.53 1.96
N VAL A 41 8.68 1.25 2.34
CA VAL A 41 8.22 0.77 3.65
C VAL A 41 9.21 1.24 4.69
N GLU A 42 8.75 2.09 5.60
CA GLU A 42 9.53 2.59 6.72
C GLU A 42 9.33 1.70 7.95
N GLU A 43 8.09 1.30 8.21
CA GLU A 43 7.77 0.52 9.40
C GLU A 43 6.62 -0.46 9.20
N SER A 44 6.69 -1.55 9.97
CA SER A 44 5.69 -2.59 10.06
C SER A 44 4.92 -2.48 11.38
N ILE A 45 3.59 -2.41 11.32
CA ILE A 45 2.75 -2.55 12.52
C ILE A 45 2.47 -4.05 12.67
N ILE A 46 2.98 -4.66 13.74
CA ILE A 46 2.83 -6.10 14.01
C ILE A 46 2.07 -6.25 15.32
N LYS A 47 0.94 -6.95 15.27
CA LYS A 47 0.15 -7.30 16.45
C LYS A 47 0.88 -8.39 17.22
N ARG A 48 1.33 -8.10 18.44
CA ARG A 48 2.04 -9.09 19.28
C ARG A 48 1.22 -9.63 20.45
N GLU A 49 0.12 -8.97 20.79
CA GLU A 49 -0.66 -9.27 21.99
C GLU A 49 -2.15 -8.96 21.81
N GLY A 50 -2.95 -9.41 22.79
CA GLY A 50 -4.41 -9.31 22.76
C GLY A 50 -4.93 -7.87 22.84
N GLU A 51 -4.31 -7.04 23.67
CA GLU A 51 -4.67 -5.62 23.90
C GLU A 51 -4.22 -4.68 22.76
N PHE A 52 -3.93 -5.22 21.57
CA PHE A 52 -3.56 -4.43 20.40
C PHE A 52 -4.75 -3.65 19.86
N THR A 53 -4.57 -2.34 19.65
CA THR A 53 -5.52 -1.49 18.95
C THR A 53 -4.90 -0.92 17.68
N LEU A 54 -5.68 -0.91 16.60
CA LEU A 54 -5.41 -0.13 15.39
C LEU A 54 -6.45 0.99 15.34
N ASN A 55 -6.03 2.21 15.59
CA ASN A 55 -6.87 3.39 15.65
C ASN A 55 -7.05 3.93 14.24
N LEU A 56 -7.78 3.21 13.39
CA LEU A 56 -8.13 3.66 12.05
C LEU A 56 -9.58 3.24 11.78
N ALA A 57 -10.27 4.02 10.93
CA ALA A 57 -11.57 3.61 10.44
C ALA A 57 -11.42 2.30 9.64
N ALA A 58 -12.41 1.40 9.74
CA ALA A 58 -12.35 0.09 9.09
C ALA A 58 -12.33 0.18 7.55
N ASP A 59 -12.77 1.31 7.01
CA ASP A 59 -12.88 1.64 5.60
C ASP A 59 -11.80 2.64 5.12
N VAL A 60 -10.78 2.92 5.95
CA VAL A 60 -9.69 3.80 5.54
C VAL A 60 -9.02 3.28 4.26
N GLU A 61 -8.81 4.17 3.30
CA GLU A 61 -8.22 3.80 2.01
C GLU A 61 -6.71 3.54 2.15
N ASN A 62 -6.18 2.64 1.32
CA ASN A 62 -4.74 2.48 1.19
C ASN A 62 -4.10 3.78 0.67
N PHE A 63 -2.89 4.07 1.14
CA PHE A 63 -2.16 5.31 0.85
C PHE A 63 -2.81 6.58 1.42
N THR A 64 -3.73 6.46 2.39
CA THR A 64 -4.21 7.62 3.16
C THR A 64 -3.05 8.25 3.92
N ALA A 65 -2.83 9.55 3.74
CA ALA A 65 -1.87 10.33 4.51
C ALA A 65 -2.46 10.68 5.89
N LEU A 66 -1.76 10.31 6.95
CA LEU A 66 -2.16 10.57 8.33
C LEU A 66 -1.36 11.76 8.89
N PRO A 67 -1.96 12.57 9.77
CA PRO A 67 -1.27 13.72 10.34
C PRO A 67 -0.15 13.30 11.30
N ALA A 68 0.97 14.02 11.28
CA ALA A 68 2.07 13.78 12.21
C ALA A 68 1.60 13.91 13.68
N GLY A 69 2.08 13.02 14.54
CA GLY A 69 1.66 12.95 15.94
C GLY A 69 0.39 12.13 16.19
N TYR A 70 -0.30 11.67 15.13
CA TYR A 70 -1.44 10.76 15.26
C TYR A 70 -0.99 9.37 15.73
N GLU A 71 -1.63 8.83 16.78
CA GLU A 71 -1.36 7.46 17.24
C GLU A 71 -2.18 6.45 16.43
N ILE A 72 -1.51 5.76 15.51
CA ILE A 72 -2.11 4.82 14.56
C ILE A 72 -2.43 3.49 15.25
N ALA A 73 -1.57 3.05 16.15
CA ALA A 73 -1.74 1.79 16.84
C ALA A 73 -1.05 1.83 18.21
N ARG A 74 -1.52 0.98 19.12
CA ARG A 74 -0.91 0.79 20.43
C ARG A 74 -1.04 -0.66 20.87
N GLN A 75 -0.05 -1.10 21.63
CA GLN A 75 -0.08 -2.29 22.46
C GLN A 75 0.78 -2.02 23.72
N ALA A 76 0.89 -2.96 24.66
CA ALA A 76 1.42 -2.75 26.01
C ALA A 76 2.77 -2.01 26.02
N GLU A 77 3.74 -2.47 25.23
CA GLU A 77 5.10 -1.90 25.21
C GLU A 77 5.39 -0.98 24.01
N LYS A 78 4.45 -0.81 23.08
CA LYS A 78 4.70 -0.06 21.85
C LYS A 78 3.52 0.78 21.41
N ARG A 79 3.84 2.01 20.99
CA ARG A 79 2.94 2.93 20.31
C ARG A 79 3.50 3.22 18.94
N TRP A 80 2.64 3.25 17.94
CA TRP A 80 2.95 3.72 16.59
C TRP A 80 2.35 5.10 16.42
N VAL A 81 3.21 6.10 16.38
CA VAL A 81 2.82 7.50 16.17
C VAL A 81 3.34 7.93 14.81
N VAL A 82 2.47 8.53 14.00
CA VAL A 82 2.83 9.00 12.65
C VAL A 82 4.00 9.97 12.74
N GLN A 83 5.07 9.62 12.05
CA GLN A 83 6.20 10.50 11.80
C GLN A 83 5.96 11.25 10.49
N ALA A 84 6.35 12.52 10.40
CA ALA A 84 6.21 13.30 9.17
C ALA A 84 6.92 12.63 7.96
N ARG A 85 7.98 11.87 8.21
CA ARG A 85 8.70 11.12 7.18
C ARG A 85 7.93 9.90 6.65
N ALA A 86 6.95 9.36 7.38
CA ALA A 86 6.25 8.13 7.01
C ALA A 86 4.72 8.25 7.22
N PRO A 87 4.03 9.17 6.50
CA PRO A 87 2.66 9.52 6.82
C PRO A 87 1.62 8.55 6.22
N TYR A 88 1.99 7.67 5.28
CA TYR A 88 1.01 6.89 4.53
C TYR A 88 0.80 5.50 5.15
N ILE A 89 -0.46 5.07 5.26
CA ILE A 89 -0.83 3.71 5.70
C ILE A 89 -1.13 2.80 4.51
N LEU A 90 -0.67 1.54 4.56
CA LEU A 90 -0.98 0.50 3.58
C LEU A 90 -1.35 -0.82 4.26
N PHE A 91 -2.38 -1.50 3.72
CA PHE A 91 -2.99 -2.72 4.26
C PHE A 91 -3.40 -2.64 5.74
N PRO A 92 -4.16 -1.63 6.17
CA PRO A 92 -4.67 -1.56 7.53
C PRO A 92 -5.64 -2.72 7.79
N ASN A 93 -5.37 -3.50 8.84
CA ASN A 93 -6.23 -4.60 9.27
C ASN A 93 -6.08 -4.85 10.77
N ALA A 94 -7.10 -4.44 11.55
CA ALA A 94 -7.14 -4.66 13.00
C ALA A 94 -7.42 -6.14 13.37
N GLY A 95 -8.08 -6.88 12.48
CA GLY A 95 -8.56 -8.25 12.70
C GLY A 95 -7.52 -9.34 12.49
N VAL A 96 -6.24 -8.98 12.32
CA VAL A 96 -5.19 -9.97 12.11
C VAL A 96 -4.93 -10.81 13.37
N ALA A 97 -4.45 -12.03 13.15
CA ALA A 97 -3.99 -12.90 14.22
C ALA A 97 -2.72 -12.35 14.89
N THR A 98 -2.46 -12.78 16.12
CA THR A 98 -1.19 -12.47 16.82
C THR A 98 0.01 -12.97 16.01
N GLY A 99 1.06 -12.16 15.92
CA GLY A 99 2.25 -12.41 15.10
C GLY A 99 2.12 -11.93 13.65
N GLN A 100 0.93 -11.48 13.23
CA GLN A 100 0.71 -10.98 11.87
C GLN A 100 0.78 -9.44 11.80
N ARG A 101 0.96 -8.96 10.57
CA ARG A 101 1.08 -7.54 10.24
C ARG A 101 -0.29 -6.90 10.14
N ALA A 102 -0.53 -5.86 10.93
CA ALA A 102 -1.76 -5.07 10.93
C ALA A 102 -1.69 -3.83 10.01
N GLY A 103 -0.52 -3.48 9.49
CA GLY A 103 -0.35 -2.38 8.54
C GLY A 103 1.13 -2.07 8.22
N LEU A 104 1.32 -1.19 7.24
CA LEU A 104 2.61 -0.67 6.78
C LEU A 104 2.60 0.86 6.81
N LEU A 105 3.64 1.46 7.38
CA LEU A 105 3.88 2.89 7.27
C LEU A 105 4.87 3.15 6.15
N LEU A 106 4.50 4.05 5.25
CA LEU A 106 5.26 4.34 4.05
C LEU A 106 5.70 5.79 4.01
N ARG A 107 6.84 6.01 3.35
CA ARG A 107 7.26 7.32 2.89
C ARG A 107 7.20 7.41 1.38
N ALA A 108 6.89 8.60 0.87
CA ALA A 108 7.13 8.88 -0.54
C ALA A 108 8.63 8.82 -0.85
N ALA A 109 8.96 8.41 -2.05
CA ALA A 109 10.32 8.29 -2.53
C ALA A 109 10.42 8.77 -3.98
N ASP A 110 11.54 9.38 -4.32
CA ASP A 110 11.92 9.56 -5.70
C ASP A 110 12.63 8.30 -6.18
N LEU A 111 12.09 7.64 -7.20
CA LEU A 111 12.80 6.52 -7.81
C LEU A 111 13.93 7.06 -8.68
N ARG A 112 15.14 7.04 -8.13
CA ARG A 112 16.35 7.09 -8.94
C ARG A 112 16.59 5.69 -9.48
N LEU A 113 16.07 5.39 -10.66
CA LEU A 113 16.51 4.20 -11.39
C LEU A 113 18.01 4.34 -11.66
N PRO A 114 18.83 3.31 -11.38
CA PRO A 114 20.18 3.28 -11.93
C PRO A 114 20.07 3.39 -13.45
N GLN A 115 20.84 4.30 -14.06
CA GLN A 115 20.94 4.34 -15.52
C GLN A 115 21.51 2.99 -15.99
N PRO A 116 20.95 2.37 -17.04
CA PRO A 116 21.56 1.20 -17.64
C PRO A 116 22.98 1.58 -18.11
N ALA A 117 23.94 0.69 -17.84
CA ALA A 117 25.32 0.82 -18.28
C ALA A 117 25.46 0.76 -19.81
#